data_AF-A0A2E6AJ11-F1
#
_entry.id   AF-A0A2E6AJ11-F1
#
_cell.length_a   1.000
_cell.length_b   1.000
_cell.length_c   1.000
_cell.angle_alpha   90.00
_cell.angle_beta   90.00
_cell.angle_gamma   90.00
#
_symmetry.space_group_name_H-M   'P 1'
#
loop_
_entity.id
_entity.type
_entity.pdbx_description
1 polymer ?
#
loop_
_entity_poly.entity_id
_entity_poly.type
_entity_poly.pdbx_seq_one_letter_code
_entity_poly.pdbx_strand_id
1 'polypeptide(L)'
;VNGDGQVGAELTDHYHGLASVSVLVVLGLGIPGQLIGGHLADRFRPAVVYPLMIASTIPCALVMANGKLPLVIVAAGALAVFMFAQQPLENLMIARATPPNWRSTVYGLKFVLAFGVASSGAYLTGWVWDRYDLPMVFNVLAGVAVCMATIAGIYAFATRPNQ
;
A
#
# COMPACT_ATOMS: atom_id res chain seq x y z
N VAL A 1 -35.44 13.70 -28.25
CA VAL A 1 -34.18 13.04 -28.69
C VAL A 1 -32.91 13.69 -28.10
N ASN A 2 -32.98 14.88 -27.48
CA ASN A 2 -31.80 15.53 -26.87
C ASN A 2 -31.61 15.24 -25.35
N GLY A 3 -32.55 14.56 -24.70
CA GLY A 3 -32.55 14.33 -23.24
C GLY A 3 -31.70 13.14 -22.80
N ASP A 4 -31.72 12.04 -23.55
CA ASP A 4 -31.02 10.80 -23.13
C ASP A 4 -29.48 10.94 -23.20
N GLY A 5 -28.97 11.74 -24.14
CA GLY A 5 -27.55 12.06 -24.25
C GLY A 5 -27.05 13.05 -23.19
N GLN A 6 -27.90 13.98 -22.76
CA GLN A 6 -27.58 14.93 -21.68
C GLN A 6 -27.61 14.25 -20.32
N VAL A 7 -28.60 13.39 -20.07
CA VAL A 7 -28.67 12.58 -18.83
C VAL A 7 -27.49 11.61 -18.75
N GLY A 8 -27.09 10.99 -19.86
CA GLY A 8 -25.90 10.13 -19.90
C GLY A 8 -24.59 10.89 -19.61
N ALA A 9 -24.47 12.13 -20.10
CA ALA A 9 -23.32 12.99 -19.81
C ALA A 9 -23.27 13.42 -18.34
N GLU A 10 -24.38 13.87 -17.76
CA GLU A 10 -24.44 14.26 -16.34
C GLU A 10 -24.15 13.08 -15.38
N LEU A 11 -24.65 11.89 -15.71
CA LEU A 11 -24.36 10.68 -14.93
C LEU A 11 -22.87 10.33 -15.01
N THR A 12 -22.28 10.37 -16.20
CA THR A 12 -20.84 10.11 -16.40
C THR A 12 -19.97 11.10 -15.62
N ASP A 13 -20.30 12.39 -15.68
CA ASP A 13 -19.60 13.43 -14.92
C ASP A 13 -19.72 13.20 -13.41
N HIS A 14 -20.88 12.74 -12.92
CA HIS A 14 -21.07 12.38 -11.51
C HIS A 14 -20.20 11.19 -11.09
N TYR A 15 -20.14 10.12 -11.89
CA TYR A 15 -19.28 8.96 -11.60
C TYR A 15 -17.79 9.32 -11.61
N HIS A 16 -17.36 10.14 -12.57
CA HIS A 16 -15.99 10.65 -12.64
C HIS A 16 -15.67 11.54 -11.44
N GLY A 17 -16.62 12.37 -10.99
CA GLY A 17 -16.51 13.17 -9.79
C GLY A 17 -16.34 12.32 -8.53
N LEU A 18 -17.19 11.31 -8.35
CA LEU A 18 -17.10 10.39 -7.21
C LEU A 18 -15.78 9.60 -7.20
N ALA A 19 -15.33 9.11 -8.35
CA ALA A 19 -14.05 8.43 -8.48
C ALA A 19 -12.88 9.36 -8.10
N SER A 20 -12.87 10.58 -8.63
CA SER A 20 -11.82 11.56 -8.34
C SER A 20 -11.78 11.94 -6.85
N VAL A 21 -12.94 12.15 -6.22
CA VAL A 21 -13.03 12.43 -4.78
C VAL A 21 -12.52 11.25 -3.96
N SER A 22 -12.85 10.01 -4.33
CA SER A 22 -12.35 8.82 -3.61
C SER A 22 -10.82 8.71 -3.66
N VAL A 23 -10.22 8.99 -4.82
CA VAL A 23 -8.75 9.01 -4.98
C VAL A 23 -8.14 10.11 -4.12
N LEU A 24 -8.71 11.31 -4.11
CA LEU A 24 -8.23 12.42 -3.28
C LEU A 24 -8.28 12.09 -1.79
N VAL A 25 -9.35 11.43 -1.32
CA VAL A 25 -9.46 11.00 0.09
C VAL A 25 -8.36 9.99 0.42
N VAL A 26 -8.13 9.00 -0.43
CA VAL A 26 -7.08 7.98 -0.23
C VAL A 26 -5.69 8.60 -0.26
N LEU A 27 -5.41 9.51 -1.19
CA LEU A 27 -4.15 10.24 -1.25
C LEU A 27 -3.95 11.15 -0.03
N GLY A 28 -5.03 11.79 0.44
CA GLY A 28 -5.03 12.61 1.65
C GLY A 28 -4.71 11.79 2.92
N LEU A 29 -5.21 10.56 3.01
CA LEU A 29 -4.82 9.61 4.06
C LEU A 29 -3.34 9.21 4.00
N GLY A 30 -2.68 9.43 2.86
CA GLY A 30 -1.25 9.24 2.73
C GLY A 30 -0.41 10.22 3.53
N ILE A 31 -0.92 11.44 3.79
CA ILE A 31 -0.22 12.47 4.57
C ILE A 31 0.09 11.97 6.00
N PRO A 32 -0.90 11.56 6.82
CA PRO A 32 -0.61 11.04 8.16
C PRO A 32 0.23 9.77 8.10
N GLY A 33 0.05 8.91 7.08
CA GLY A 33 0.88 7.73 6.87
C GLY A 33 2.37 8.07 6.71
N GLN A 34 2.70 8.96 5.79
CA GLN A 34 4.08 9.39 5.56
C GLN A 34 4.68 10.12 6.77
N LEU A 35 3.89 10.94 7.48
CA LEU A 35 4.35 11.61 8.71
C LEU A 35 4.66 10.61 9.82
N ILE A 36 3.78 9.65 10.07
CA ILE A 36 3.99 8.59 11.06
C ILE A 36 5.20 7.73 10.67
N GLY A 37 5.28 7.32 9.41
CA GLY A 37 6.38 6.52 8.88
C GLY A 37 7.72 7.22 9.00
N GLY A 38 7.78 8.51 8.66
CA GLY A 38 8.98 9.34 8.81
C GLY A 38 9.39 9.53 10.26
N HIS A 39 8.45 9.93 11.13
CA HIS A 39 8.73 10.12 12.56
C HIS A 39 9.22 8.83 13.23
N LEU A 40 8.62 7.69 12.89
CA LEU A 40 9.01 6.39 13.44
C LEU A 40 10.36 5.92 12.89
N ALA A 41 10.70 6.25 11.64
CA ALA A 41 12.00 5.98 11.03
C ALA A 41 13.14 6.82 11.63
N ASP A 42 12.84 8.03 12.13
CA ASP A 42 13.81 8.88 12.82
C ASP A 42 14.07 8.41 14.25
N ARG A 43 13.02 7.93 14.95
CA ARG A 43 13.12 7.52 16.35
C ARG A 43 13.59 6.08 16.56
N PHE A 44 13.32 5.18 15.62
CA PHE A 44 13.65 3.76 15.72
C PHE A 44 14.44 3.28 14.50
N ARG A 45 15.03 2.09 14.59
CA ARG A 45 15.79 1.49 13.49
C ARG A 45 14.85 1.20 12.30
N PRO A 46 15.06 1.79 11.11
CA PRO A 46 14.17 1.59 9.95
C PRO A 46 13.99 0.11 9.59
N ALA A 47 15.05 -0.68 9.74
CA ALA A 47 15.03 -2.12 9.49
C ALA A 47 14.03 -2.89 10.37
N VAL A 48 13.74 -2.42 11.60
CA VAL A 48 12.76 -3.06 12.50
C VAL A 48 11.36 -2.45 12.31
N VAL A 49 11.28 -1.16 12.05
CA VAL A 49 10.01 -0.47 11.85
C VAL A 49 9.31 -0.92 10.57
N TYR A 50 10.07 -1.13 9.49
CA TYR A 50 9.53 -1.54 8.20
C TYR A 50 8.71 -2.85 8.25
N PRO A 51 9.23 -3.98 8.77
CA PRO A 51 8.42 -5.20 8.91
C PRO A 51 7.24 -5.04 9.87
N LEU A 52 7.33 -4.17 10.90
CA LEU A 52 6.20 -3.89 11.78
C LEU A 52 5.08 -3.15 11.03
N MET A 53 5.41 -2.17 10.20
CA MET A 53 4.41 -1.47 9.37
C MET A 53 3.75 -2.42 8.37
N ILE A 54 4.51 -3.35 7.76
CA ILE A 54 3.94 -4.41 6.92
C ILE A 54 3.07 -5.35 7.74
N ALA A 55 3.51 -5.77 8.94
CA ALA A 55 2.72 -6.66 9.78
C ALA A 55 1.38 -6.03 10.20
N SER A 56 1.34 -4.72 10.42
CA SER A 56 0.13 -3.97 10.73
C SER A 56 -0.90 -3.94 9.58
N THR A 57 -0.50 -4.17 8.32
CA THR A 57 -1.46 -4.25 7.20
C THR A 57 -2.24 -5.57 7.20
N ILE A 58 -1.68 -6.64 7.78
CA ILE A 58 -2.30 -7.97 7.86
C ILE A 58 -3.65 -7.96 8.59
N PRO A 59 -3.75 -7.47 9.84
CA PRO A 59 -5.05 -7.41 10.53
C PRO A 59 -6.04 -6.50 9.81
N CYS A 60 -5.59 -5.40 9.20
CA CYS A 60 -6.45 -4.54 8.40
C CYS A 60 -7.02 -5.29 7.19
N ALA A 61 -6.19 -6.02 6.44
CA ALA A 61 -6.63 -6.82 5.30
C ALA A 61 -7.61 -7.94 5.72
N LEU A 62 -7.36 -8.63 6.83
CA LEU A 62 -8.28 -9.66 7.34
C LEU A 62 -9.64 -9.10 7.77
N VAL A 63 -9.64 -7.91 8.38
CA VAL A 63 -10.86 -7.18 8.72
C VAL A 63 -11.59 -6.72 7.46
N MET A 64 -10.88 -6.34 6.40
CA MET A 64 -11.51 -6.04 5.11
C MET A 64 -12.13 -7.27 4.44
N ALA A 65 -11.57 -8.47 4.66
CA ALA A 65 -12.13 -9.71 4.14
C ALA A 65 -13.41 -10.17 4.88
N ASN A 66 -13.46 -10.05 6.21
CA ASN A 66 -14.51 -10.67 7.03
C ASN A 66 -15.37 -9.69 7.85
N GLY A 67 -15.05 -8.40 7.81
CA GLY A 67 -15.63 -7.38 8.67
C GLY A 67 -16.98 -6.87 8.19
N LYS A 68 -17.69 -6.18 9.10
CA LYS A 68 -18.90 -5.43 8.79
C LYS A 68 -18.54 -4.06 8.23
N LEU A 69 -19.40 -3.49 7.37
CA LEU A 69 -19.19 -2.22 6.66
C LEU A 69 -18.52 -1.08 7.48
N PRO A 70 -18.97 -0.72 8.70
CA PRO A 70 -18.32 0.37 9.45
C PRO A 70 -16.89 0.04 9.86
N LEU A 71 -16.59 -1.23 10.18
CA LEU A 71 -15.26 -1.67 10.57
C LEU A 71 -14.33 -1.76 9.35
N VAL A 72 -14.88 -2.15 8.19
CA VAL A 72 -14.14 -2.20 6.91
C VAL A 72 -13.67 -0.83 6.48
N ILE A 73 -14.49 0.22 6.65
CA ILE A 73 -14.10 1.61 6.32
C ILE A 73 -12.92 2.07 7.17
N VAL A 74 -12.97 1.81 8.48
CA VAL A 74 -11.88 2.14 9.41
C VAL A 74 -10.62 1.35 9.04
N ALA A 75 -10.76 0.06 8.74
CA ALA A 75 -9.65 -0.81 8.34
C ALA A 75 -9.02 -0.36 7.01
N ALA A 76 -9.83 0.10 6.04
CA ALA A 76 -9.34 0.65 4.78
C ALA A 76 -8.52 1.92 4.99
N GLY A 77 -8.99 2.83 5.87
CA GLY A 77 -8.25 4.03 6.23
C GLY A 77 -6.92 3.71 6.92
N ALA A 78 -6.94 2.79 7.89
CA ALA A 78 -5.72 2.33 8.58
C ALA A 78 -4.75 1.64 7.62
N LEU A 79 -5.26 0.78 6.72
CA LEU A 79 -4.47 0.12 5.67
C LEU A 79 -3.73 1.15 4.82
N ALA A 80 -4.45 2.17 4.33
CA ALA A 80 -3.85 3.25 3.54
C ALA A 80 -2.72 3.95 4.31
N VAL A 81 -2.97 4.35 5.55
CA VAL A 81 -1.97 5.00 6.41
C VAL A 81 -0.72 4.14 6.56
N PHE A 82 -0.85 2.84 6.85
CA PHE A 82 0.29 1.94 6.98
C PHE A 82 1.04 1.71 5.67
N MET A 83 0.34 1.59 4.55
CA MET A 83 0.97 1.47 3.23
C MET A 83 1.75 2.72 2.85
N PHE A 84 1.21 3.91 3.13
CA PHE A 84 1.92 5.17 2.89
C PHE A 84 3.10 5.37 3.86
N ALA A 85 3.01 4.88 5.09
CA ALA A 85 4.11 4.92 6.07
C ALA A 85 5.34 4.10 5.64
N GLN A 86 5.15 3.06 4.80
CA GLN A 86 6.25 2.24 4.29
C GLN A 86 7.16 3.00 3.31
N GLN A 87 6.63 4.00 2.59
CA GLN A 87 7.37 4.77 1.57
C GLN A 87 8.62 5.48 2.11
N PRO A 88 8.55 6.31 3.19
CA PRO A 88 9.74 6.96 3.75
C PRO A 88 10.75 5.96 4.31
N LEU A 89 10.30 4.88 4.95
CA LEU A 89 11.16 3.81 5.48
C LEU A 89 11.97 3.14 4.38
N GLU A 90 11.31 2.74 3.29
CA GLU A 90 11.94 2.09 2.14
C GLU A 90 12.95 3.00 1.46
N ASN A 91 12.57 4.26 1.21
CA ASN A 91 13.46 5.25 0.62
C ASN A 91 14.68 5.52 1.52
N LEU A 92 14.50 5.58 2.84
CA LEU A 92 15.61 5.73 3.78
C LEU A 92 16.55 4.53 3.76
N MET A 93 16.01 3.31 3.73
CA MET A 93 16.80 2.07 3.66
C MET A 93 17.63 2.00 2.37
N ILE A 94 17.02 2.33 1.23
CA ILE A 94 17.71 2.37 -0.06
C ILE A 94 18.80 3.43 -0.08
N ALA A 95 18.51 4.63 0.43
CA ALA A 95 19.48 5.72 0.49
C ALA A 95 20.70 5.40 1.37
N ARG A 96 20.51 4.60 2.44
CA ARG A 96 21.59 4.13 3.33
C ARG A 96 22.38 2.97 2.74
N ALA A 97 21.71 2.05 2.03
CA ALA A 97 22.36 0.89 1.41
C ALA A 97 23.10 1.23 0.10
N THR A 98 22.81 2.39 -0.52
CA THR A 98 23.32 2.75 -1.85
C THR A 98 24.34 3.89 -1.80
N PRO A 99 25.52 3.74 -2.44
CA PRO A 99 26.50 4.82 -2.53
C PRO A 99 25.96 5.99 -3.37
N PRO A 100 26.36 7.25 -3.07
CA PRO A 100 25.73 8.45 -3.65
C PRO A 100 25.65 8.48 -5.18
N ASN A 101 26.67 7.97 -5.86
CA ASN A 101 26.80 7.91 -7.31
C ASN A 101 25.87 6.91 -8.00
N TRP A 102 25.34 5.90 -7.27
CA TRP A 102 24.44 4.89 -7.83
C TRP A 102 22.97 5.07 -7.40
N ARG A 103 22.68 6.07 -6.56
CA ARG A 103 21.34 6.28 -5.99
C ARG A 103 20.26 6.38 -7.07
N SER A 104 20.46 7.22 -8.09
CA SER A 104 19.49 7.39 -9.18
C SER A 104 19.24 6.08 -9.94
N THR A 105 20.28 5.29 -10.19
CA THR A 105 20.16 3.98 -10.86
C THR A 105 19.40 2.97 -10.01
N VAL A 106 19.70 2.89 -8.71
CA VAL A 106 18.99 1.98 -7.80
C VAL A 106 17.51 2.34 -7.66
N TYR A 107 17.19 3.64 -7.56
CA TYR A 107 15.80 4.07 -7.58
C TYR A 107 15.11 3.79 -8.91
N GLY A 108 15.79 3.97 -10.04
CA GLY A 108 15.27 3.60 -11.36
C GLY A 108 14.92 2.11 -11.44
N LEU A 109 15.83 1.24 -11.00
CA LEU A 109 15.60 -0.21 -10.95
C LEU A 109 14.44 -0.56 -10.03
N LYS A 110 14.37 0.06 -8.84
CA LYS A 110 13.26 -0.10 -7.90
C LYS A 110 11.93 0.23 -8.56
N PHE A 111 11.84 1.35 -9.27
CA PHE A 111 10.59 1.75 -9.93
C PHE A 111 10.19 0.78 -11.04
N VAL A 112 11.15 0.30 -11.86
CA VAL A 112 10.87 -0.72 -12.88
C VAL A 112 10.29 -1.98 -12.25
N LEU A 113 10.90 -2.47 -11.16
CA LEU A 113 10.41 -3.64 -10.43
C LEU A 113 9.04 -3.39 -9.79
N ALA A 114 8.87 -2.25 -9.12
CA ALA A 114 7.62 -1.87 -8.47
C ALA A 114 6.47 -1.77 -9.46
N PHE A 115 6.67 -1.13 -10.62
CA PHE A 115 5.65 -1.03 -11.66
C PHE A 115 5.35 -2.38 -12.31
N GLY A 116 6.36 -3.22 -12.54
CA GLY A 116 6.16 -4.57 -13.09
C GLY A 116 5.32 -5.45 -12.16
N VAL A 117 5.62 -5.43 -10.86
CA VAL A 117 4.84 -6.16 -9.84
C VAL A 117 3.46 -5.54 -9.67
N ALA A 118 3.32 -4.22 -9.65
CA ALA A 118 2.03 -3.54 -9.53
C ALA A 118 1.09 -3.85 -10.70
N SER A 119 1.60 -3.84 -11.94
CA SER A 119 0.83 -4.20 -13.13
C SER A 119 0.33 -5.65 -13.06
N SER A 120 1.22 -6.58 -12.68
CA SER A 120 0.86 -8.00 -12.49
C SER A 120 -0.14 -8.18 -11.35
N GLY A 121 0.02 -7.44 -10.25
CA GLY A 121 -0.85 -7.45 -9.08
C GLY A 121 -2.25 -6.93 -9.38
N ALA A 122 -2.38 -5.89 -10.20
CA ALA A 122 -3.68 -5.38 -10.63
C ALA A 122 -4.45 -6.42 -11.46
N TYR A 123 -3.78 -7.08 -12.41
CA TYR A 123 -4.37 -8.18 -13.17
C TYR A 123 -4.78 -9.35 -12.27
N LEU A 124 -3.88 -9.79 -11.39
CA LEU A 124 -4.16 -10.90 -10.46
C LEU A 124 -5.34 -10.57 -9.54
N THR A 125 -5.41 -9.34 -9.04
CA THR A 125 -6.51 -8.88 -8.18
C THR A 125 -7.85 -8.94 -8.92
N GLY A 126 -7.91 -8.47 -10.16
CA GLY A 126 -9.11 -8.58 -11.01
C GLY A 126 -9.49 -10.04 -11.25
N TRP A 127 -8.52 -10.88 -11.62
CA TRP A 127 -8.75 -12.30 -11.86
C TRP A 127 -9.26 -13.05 -10.63
N VAL A 128 -8.73 -12.76 -9.43
CA VAL A 128 -9.20 -13.35 -8.17
C VAL A 128 -10.61 -12.88 -7.83
N TRP A 129 -10.91 -11.58 -8.03
CA TRP A 129 -12.25 -11.04 -7.80
C TRP A 129 -13.28 -11.71 -8.71
N ASP A 130 -13.00 -11.79 -10.02
CA ASP A 130 -13.94 -12.37 -10.99
C ASP A 130 -14.24 -13.85 -10.74
N ARG A 131 -13.33 -14.60 -10.12
CA ARG A 131 -13.45 -16.06 -9.94
C ARG A 131 -13.87 -16.52 -8.55
N TYR A 132 -13.54 -15.75 -7.53
CA TYR A 132 -13.88 -16.07 -6.14
C TYR A 132 -14.86 -15.05 -5.61
N ASP A 133 -14.37 -14.01 -4.93
CA ASP A 133 -15.13 -12.88 -4.42
C ASP A 133 -14.15 -11.80 -3.89
N LEU A 134 -14.66 -10.62 -3.56
CA LEU A 134 -13.87 -9.51 -3.01
C LEU A 134 -13.12 -9.87 -1.69
N PRO A 135 -13.68 -10.63 -0.72
CA PRO A 135 -12.95 -11.08 0.47
C PRO A 135 -11.70 -11.90 0.15
N MET A 136 -11.73 -12.69 -0.92
CA MET A 136 -10.60 -13.52 -1.31
C MET A 136 -9.42 -12.67 -1.76
N VAL A 137 -9.67 -11.53 -2.43
CA VAL A 137 -8.64 -10.55 -2.79
C VAL A 137 -7.89 -10.06 -1.55
N PHE A 138 -8.63 -9.69 -0.50
CA PHE A 138 -8.03 -9.20 0.74
C PHE A 138 -7.30 -10.31 1.52
N ASN A 139 -7.76 -11.56 1.46
CA ASN A 139 -7.04 -12.71 2.02
C ASN A 139 -5.72 -12.98 1.28
N VAL A 140 -5.72 -12.88 -0.06
CA VAL A 140 -4.49 -12.99 -0.87
C VAL A 140 -3.54 -11.85 -0.52
N LEU A 141 -4.04 -10.62 -0.40
CA LEU A 141 -3.25 -9.47 0.05
C LEU A 141 -2.62 -9.71 1.43
N ALA A 142 -3.39 -10.24 2.39
CA ALA A 142 -2.89 -10.59 3.72
C ALA A 142 -1.79 -11.66 3.64
N GLY A 143 -1.96 -12.69 2.79
CA GLY A 143 -0.95 -13.71 2.55
C GLY A 143 0.36 -13.15 2.00
N VAL A 144 0.27 -12.27 0.99
CA VAL A 144 1.44 -11.57 0.42
C VAL A 144 2.11 -10.69 1.49
N ALA A 145 1.33 -9.96 2.30
CA ALA A 145 1.85 -9.14 3.39
C ALA A 145 2.58 -9.98 4.45
N VAL A 146 2.08 -11.18 4.79
CA VAL A 146 2.79 -12.13 5.68
C VAL A 146 4.13 -12.55 5.07
N CYS A 147 4.17 -12.92 3.79
CA CYS A 147 5.43 -13.25 3.10
C CYS A 147 6.41 -12.08 3.11
N MET A 148 5.95 -10.86 2.85
CA MET A 148 6.80 -9.67 2.90
C MET A 148 7.29 -9.36 4.32
N ALA A 149 6.41 -9.42 5.31
CA ALA A 149 6.74 -9.16 6.71
C ALA A 149 7.74 -10.18 7.26
N THR A 150 7.62 -11.45 6.88
CA THR A 150 8.56 -12.51 7.28
C THR A 150 9.93 -12.30 6.65
N ILE A 151 10.02 -12.04 5.34
CA ILE A 151 11.29 -11.75 4.66
C ILE A 151 11.95 -10.50 5.25
N ALA A 152 11.19 -9.41 5.41
CA ALA A 152 11.69 -8.17 6.00
C ALA A 152 12.10 -8.36 7.48
N GLY A 153 11.38 -9.19 8.23
CA GLY A 153 11.68 -9.54 9.62
C GLY A 153 12.96 -10.37 9.75
N ILE A 154 13.18 -11.34 8.86
CA ILE A 154 14.44 -12.11 8.79
C ILE A 154 15.60 -11.18 8.47
N TYR A 155 15.44 -10.30 7.48
CA TYR A 155 16.46 -9.29 7.17
C TYR A 155 16.76 -8.38 8.37
N ALA A 156 15.73 -7.91 9.07
CA ALA A 156 15.87 -7.08 10.27
C ALA A 156 16.61 -7.81 11.41
N PHE A 157 16.37 -9.12 11.56
CA PHE A 157 17.05 -9.97 12.53
C PHE A 157 18.51 -10.20 12.15
N ALA A 158 18.79 -10.48 10.86
CA ALA A 158 20.13 -10.69 10.35
C ALA A 158 21.01 -9.43 10.37
N THR A 159 20.39 -8.25 10.24
CA THR A 159 21.07 -6.94 10.28
C THR A 159 21.08 -6.29 11.67
N ARG A 160 20.82 -7.07 12.73
CA ARG A 160 21.08 -6.62 14.10
C ARG A 160 22.58 -6.29 14.23
N PRO A 161 22.98 -5.03 14.53
CA PRO A 161 24.34 -4.78 14.94
C PRO A 161 24.58 -5.63 16.20
N ASN A 162 25.63 -6.44 16.17
CA ASN A 162 26.21 -6.97 17.39
C ASN A 162 26.76 -5.76 18.17
N GLN A 163 25.91 -5.24 19.06
CA GLN A 163 26.14 -4.14 20.01
C GLN A 163 26.30 -2.74 19.41
#